data_AF-A0A2H4RAJ8-F1
#
_entry.id   AF-A0A2H4RAJ8-F1
#
_cell.length_a   1.000
_cell.length_b   1.000
_cell.length_c   1.000
_cell.angle_alpha   90.00
_cell.angle_beta   90.00
_cell.angle_gamma   90.00
#
_symmetry.space_group_name_H-M   'P 1'
#
loop_
_entity.id
_entity.type
_entity.pdbx_description
1 polymer ?
#
loop_
_entity_poly.entity_id
_entity_poly.type
_entity_poly.pdbx_seq_one_letter_code
_entity_poly.pdbx_strand_id
1 'polypeptide(L)'
;MYRELNYDDQSISKRIKEIEYAIETTGTYEHTAEELTYGTKMAWRNSNRCIGRFFWDSLTVVDARHIQSENDFINAIENHIATATNNGKIKPYITIFSKDDPPQIFNNQLIRYAGYEDIGDPAEKSITKLAEHLGWQGSHTDFDILPLIYKMPNGAMKYHNYQPHLIKEVTIEHDHFPKLQQLGLKWYAVPIISSMDLKIGGITYPTAPFNGWYMVNEIAVRNFTDSYRYNLLESVAEAFEFDTLKNNSFNKDRTLVELNYAVYHSFKKSGVSIVDHLTASKQFERFELNETRNGREVTGKWSWLAPSLSPTLVSNYHHGYKNVMKEPNFFYKK
;
A
#
# COMPACT_ATOMS: atom_id res chain seq x y z
N MET A 1 -10.39 -16.54 -14.91
CA MET A 1 -10.47 -17.24 -13.61
C MET A 1 -10.73 -18.73 -13.77
N TYR A 2 -11.96 -19.18 -14.13
CA TYR A 2 -12.33 -20.61 -14.09
C TYR A 2 -11.38 -21.52 -14.89
N ARG A 3 -10.92 -21.05 -16.07
CA ARG A 3 -9.88 -21.74 -16.86
C ARG A 3 -8.52 -21.86 -16.14
N GLU A 4 -8.09 -20.84 -15.39
CA GLU A 4 -6.86 -20.92 -14.59
C GLU A 4 -7.01 -21.87 -13.38
N LEU A 5 -8.25 -22.06 -12.92
CA LEU A 5 -8.62 -22.97 -11.84
C LEU A 5 -9.02 -24.37 -12.34
N ASN A 6 -8.89 -24.65 -13.64
CA ASN A 6 -9.18 -25.93 -14.27
C ASN A 6 -10.63 -26.43 -14.09
N TYR A 7 -11.60 -25.52 -14.02
CA TYR A 7 -13.02 -25.88 -14.12
C TYR A 7 -13.38 -26.32 -15.54
N ASP A 8 -14.34 -27.23 -15.66
CA ASP A 8 -14.88 -27.70 -16.93
C ASP A 8 -15.78 -26.65 -17.63
N ASP A 9 -15.97 -26.81 -18.94
CA ASP A 9 -16.75 -25.88 -19.77
C ASP A 9 -18.24 -25.84 -19.40
N GLN A 10 -18.78 -26.91 -18.81
CA GLN A 10 -20.18 -26.95 -18.37
C GLN A 10 -20.37 -26.06 -17.13
N SER A 11 -19.45 -26.12 -16.17
CA SER A 11 -19.39 -25.26 -14.99
C SER A 11 -19.25 -23.79 -15.37
N ILE A 12 -18.39 -23.47 -16.34
CA ILE A 12 -18.24 -22.12 -16.88
C ILE A 12 -19.54 -21.64 -17.52
N SER A 13 -20.12 -22.44 -18.40
CA SER A 13 -21.35 -22.08 -19.12
C SER A 13 -22.54 -21.89 -18.18
N LYS A 14 -22.63 -22.72 -17.13
CA LYS A 14 -23.65 -22.58 -16.08
C LYS A 14 -23.49 -21.25 -15.35
N ARG A 15 -22.27 -20.91 -14.91
CA ARG A 15 -22.02 -19.66 -14.20
C ARG A 15 -22.31 -18.44 -15.05
N ILE A 16 -21.96 -18.47 -16.34
CA ILE A 16 -22.29 -17.37 -17.28
C ILE A 16 -23.80 -17.16 -17.36
N LYS A 17 -24.60 -18.21 -17.50
CA LYS A 17 -26.07 -18.10 -17.54
C LYS A 17 -26.67 -17.53 -16.25
N GLU A 18 -26.11 -17.90 -15.09
CA GLU A 18 -26.52 -17.33 -13.80
C GLU A 18 -26.23 -15.83 -13.73
N ILE A 19 -25.06 -15.39 -14.24
CA ILE A 19 -24.67 -13.98 -14.31
C ILE A 19 -25.58 -13.22 -15.28
N GLU A 20 -25.83 -13.75 -16.48
CA GLU A 20 -26.73 -13.15 -17.48
C GLU A 20 -28.12 -12.92 -16.89
N TYR A 21 -28.70 -13.94 -16.25
CA TYR A 21 -30.01 -13.84 -15.61
C TYR A 21 -30.02 -12.79 -14.47
N ALA A 22 -28.98 -12.75 -13.64
CA ALA A 22 -28.87 -11.75 -12.58
C ALA A 22 -28.79 -10.32 -13.13
N ILE A 23 -28.01 -10.11 -14.20
CA ILE A 23 -27.89 -8.81 -14.87
C ILE A 23 -29.25 -8.38 -15.46
N GLU A 24 -29.96 -9.28 -16.12
CA GLU A 24 -31.28 -8.98 -16.70
C GLU A 24 -32.33 -8.60 -15.63
N THR A 25 -32.25 -9.21 -14.44
CA THR A 25 -33.27 -9.04 -13.39
C THR A 25 -32.94 -7.95 -12.37
N THR A 26 -31.66 -7.71 -12.08
CA THR A 26 -31.22 -6.79 -11.01
C THR A 26 -30.28 -5.68 -11.51
N GLY A 27 -29.87 -5.72 -12.77
CA GLY A 27 -28.94 -4.76 -13.39
C GLY A 27 -27.46 -5.04 -13.13
N THR A 28 -27.13 -6.04 -12.31
CA THR A 28 -25.76 -6.45 -11.96
C THR A 28 -25.74 -7.94 -11.55
N TYR A 29 -24.57 -8.46 -11.15
CA TYR A 29 -24.45 -9.77 -10.50
C TYR A 29 -23.60 -9.68 -9.23
N GLU A 30 -23.64 -10.74 -8.43
CA GLU A 30 -22.79 -10.92 -7.26
C GLU A 30 -21.70 -11.95 -7.52
N HIS A 31 -20.47 -11.62 -7.11
CA HIS A 31 -19.39 -12.59 -7.09
C HIS A 31 -19.60 -13.65 -6.01
N THR A 32 -19.24 -14.90 -6.33
CA THR A 32 -19.03 -15.93 -5.31
C THR A 32 -17.83 -15.57 -4.41
N ALA A 33 -17.70 -16.21 -3.26
CA ALA A 33 -16.54 -16.01 -2.38
C ALA A 33 -15.21 -16.40 -3.07
N GLU A 34 -15.22 -17.45 -3.90
CA GLU A 34 -14.07 -17.87 -4.69
C GLU A 34 -13.72 -16.85 -5.78
N GLU A 35 -14.74 -16.30 -6.45
CA GLU A 35 -14.56 -15.26 -7.48
C GLU A 35 -13.98 -13.98 -6.89
N LEU A 36 -14.49 -13.56 -5.74
CA LEU A 36 -13.97 -12.40 -5.03
C LEU A 36 -12.52 -12.62 -4.61
N THR A 37 -12.21 -13.78 -4.03
CA THR A 37 -10.87 -14.12 -3.56
C THR A 37 -9.87 -14.19 -4.69
N TYR A 38 -10.15 -15.00 -5.72
CA TYR A 38 -9.23 -15.19 -6.83
C TYR A 38 -9.15 -13.94 -7.73
N GLY A 39 -10.27 -13.27 -7.97
CA GLY A 39 -10.32 -12.01 -8.71
C GLY A 39 -9.47 -10.92 -8.07
N THR A 40 -9.47 -10.82 -6.74
CA THR A 40 -8.63 -9.85 -6.01
C THR A 40 -7.15 -10.20 -6.08
N LYS A 41 -6.80 -11.49 -5.95
CA LYS A 41 -5.43 -11.98 -6.19
C LYS A 41 -4.96 -11.65 -7.61
N MET A 42 -5.81 -11.86 -8.62
CA MET A 42 -5.54 -11.47 -10.00
C MET A 42 -5.35 -9.95 -10.15
N ALA A 43 -6.10 -9.13 -9.42
CA ALA A 43 -5.94 -7.68 -9.44
C ALA A 43 -4.53 -7.25 -8.98
N TRP A 44 -4.03 -7.86 -7.90
CA TRP A 44 -2.63 -7.66 -7.48
C TRP A 44 -1.65 -8.18 -8.53
N ARG A 45 -1.85 -9.38 -9.07
CA ARG A 45 -1.01 -9.94 -10.15
C ARG A 45 -0.90 -9.03 -11.37
N ASN A 46 -2.01 -8.37 -11.74
CA ASN A 46 -2.11 -7.45 -12.87
C ASN A 46 -1.65 -6.01 -12.54
N SER A 47 -1.24 -5.71 -11.31
CA SER A 47 -0.85 -4.37 -10.89
C SER A 47 0.51 -3.95 -11.46
N ASN A 48 0.48 -3.27 -12.61
CA ASN A 48 1.68 -2.91 -13.39
C ASN A 48 2.72 -2.05 -12.65
N ARG A 49 2.31 -1.38 -11.56
CA ARG A 49 3.17 -0.51 -10.74
C ARG A 49 3.77 -1.22 -9.52
N CYS A 50 3.42 -2.48 -9.28
CA CYS A 50 3.84 -3.22 -8.09
C CYS A 50 5.03 -4.14 -8.40
N ILE A 51 6.15 -3.91 -7.72
CA ILE A 51 7.34 -4.79 -7.77
C ILE A 51 7.15 -6.07 -6.95
N GLY A 52 6.35 -6.01 -5.87
CA GLY A 52 6.13 -7.12 -4.92
C GLY A 52 5.16 -8.21 -5.39
N ARG A 53 4.91 -8.35 -6.70
CA ARG A 53 3.89 -9.27 -7.24
C ARG A 53 4.21 -10.76 -7.05
N PHE A 54 5.43 -11.12 -6.64
CA PHE A 54 5.80 -12.50 -6.36
C PHE A 54 4.86 -13.19 -5.36
N PHE A 55 4.28 -12.43 -4.42
CA PHE A 55 3.43 -12.93 -3.35
C PHE A 55 1.93 -12.84 -3.67
N TRP A 56 1.54 -12.61 -4.93
CA TRP A 56 0.16 -12.33 -5.30
C TRP A 56 -0.84 -13.39 -4.83
N ASP A 57 -0.44 -14.66 -4.84
CA ASP A 57 -1.28 -15.79 -4.42
C ASP A 57 -1.35 -15.98 -2.89
N SER A 58 -0.47 -15.35 -2.11
CA SER A 58 -0.54 -15.41 -0.64
C SER A 58 -1.44 -14.32 -0.01
N LEU A 59 -2.10 -13.50 -0.83
CA LEU A 59 -3.02 -12.46 -0.35
C LEU A 59 -4.15 -13.07 0.47
N THR A 60 -4.33 -12.60 1.70
CA THR A 60 -5.52 -12.92 2.49
C THR A 60 -6.64 -11.95 2.16
N VAL A 61 -7.76 -12.48 1.68
CA VAL A 61 -8.93 -11.71 1.27
C VAL A 61 -10.03 -11.87 2.32
N VAL A 62 -10.56 -10.76 2.82
CA VAL A 62 -11.72 -10.72 3.71
C VAL A 62 -12.93 -10.19 2.95
N ASP A 63 -13.98 -11.00 2.94
CA ASP A 63 -15.28 -10.59 2.42
C ASP A 63 -16.07 -9.85 3.51
N ALA A 64 -16.10 -8.52 3.40
CA ALA A 64 -16.84 -7.61 4.26
C ALA A 64 -18.06 -7.00 3.55
N ARG A 65 -18.54 -7.61 2.45
CA ARG A 65 -19.67 -7.08 1.67
C ARG A 65 -20.98 -7.00 2.46
N HIS A 66 -21.10 -7.80 3.53
CA HIS A 66 -22.25 -7.85 4.42
C HIS A 66 -22.26 -6.74 5.50
N ILE A 67 -21.16 -5.99 5.67
CA ILE A 67 -21.04 -4.98 6.72
C ILE A 67 -21.84 -3.73 6.34
N GLN A 68 -22.81 -3.39 7.20
CA GLN A 68 -23.69 -2.23 7.03
C GLN A 68 -23.69 -1.28 8.24
N SER A 69 -23.28 -1.76 9.42
CA SER A 69 -23.25 -0.94 10.64
C SER A 69 -21.91 -0.21 10.81
N GLU A 70 -21.95 0.96 11.43
CA GLU A 70 -20.76 1.76 11.73
C GLU A 70 -19.78 1.04 12.65
N ASN A 71 -20.30 0.37 13.69
CA ASN A 71 -19.48 -0.39 14.64
C ASN A 71 -18.76 -1.56 13.96
N ASP A 72 -19.47 -2.32 13.11
CA ASP A 72 -18.86 -3.44 12.39
C ASP A 72 -17.83 -2.96 11.35
N PHE A 73 -18.08 -1.81 10.73
CA PHE A 73 -17.11 -1.18 9.83
C PHE A 73 -15.82 -0.78 10.55
N ILE A 74 -15.91 -0.08 11.69
CA ILE A 74 -14.75 0.30 12.50
C ILE A 74 -14.00 -0.96 12.97
N ASN A 75 -14.73 -1.96 13.48
CA ASN A 75 -14.13 -3.22 13.91
C ASN A 75 -13.41 -3.94 12.77
N ALA A 76 -13.97 -3.95 11.56
CA ALA A 76 -13.32 -4.55 10.39
C ALA A 76 -12.02 -3.82 10.02
N ILE A 77 -11.99 -2.48 10.12
CA ILE A 77 -10.79 -1.68 9.88
C ILE A 77 -9.71 -1.95 10.93
N GLU A 78 -10.06 -1.96 12.22
CA GLU A 78 -9.09 -2.24 13.28
C GLU A 78 -8.58 -3.69 13.20
N ASN A 79 -9.45 -4.64 12.87
CA ASN A 79 -9.07 -6.04 12.62
C ASN A 79 -8.12 -6.17 11.41
N HIS A 80 -8.34 -5.39 10.34
CA HIS A 80 -7.39 -5.33 9.22
C HIS A 80 -6.02 -4.90 9.74
N ILE A 81 -5.94 -3.78 10.47
CA ILE A 81 -4.66 -3.24 10.96
C ILE A 81 -3.95 -4.25 11.86
N ALA A 82 -4.66 -4.82 12.84
CA ALA A 82 -4.08 -5.79 13.78
C ALA A 82 -3.58 -7.05 13.05
N THR A 83 -4.40 -7.62 12.18
CA THR A 83 -4.08 -8.86 11.45
C THR A 83 -2.97 -8.65 10.42
N ALA A 84 -2.99 -7.53 9.71
CA ALA A 84 -1.95 -7.16 8.77
C ALA A 84 -0.62 -6.91 9.49
N THR A 85 -0.63 -6.25 10.65
CA THR A 85 0.58 -5.97 11.43
C THR A 85 1.22 -7.25 11.97
N ASN A 86 0.41 -8.19 12.50
CA ASN A 86 0.85 -9.52 12.95
C ASN A 86 2.16 -9.48 13.76
N ASN A 87 2.21 -8.61 14.77
CA ASN A 87 3.38 -8.39 15.64
C ASN A 87 4.68 -8.00 14.90
N GLY A 88 4.58 -7.46 13.67
CA GLY A 88 5.70 -7.10 12.79
C GLY A 88 5.94 -8.09 11.65
N LYS A 89 5.41 -9.31 11.72
CA LYS A 89 5.46 -10.29 10.62
C LYS A 89 4.34 -10.03 9.62
N ILE A 90 4.44 -8.90 8.93
CA ILE A 90 3.34 -8.31 8.15
C ILE A 90 2.75 -9.32 7.17
N LYS A 91 1.41 -9.40 7.15
CA LYS A 91 0.65 -10.23 6.21
C LYS A 91 0.06 -9.37 5.09
N PRO A 92 0.10 -9.84 3.83
CA PRO A 92 -0.60 -9.17 2.75
C PRO A 92 -2.10 -9.41 2.92
N TYR A 93 -2.87 -8.34 3.09
CA TYR A 93 -4.27 -8.40 3.51
C TYR A 93 -5.11 -7.40 2.72
N ILE A 94 -6.36 -7.76 2.45
CA ILE A 94 -7.35 -6.88 1.83
C ILE A 94 -8.73 -7.15 2.43
N THR A 95 -9.46 -6.09 2.73
CA THR A 95 -10.84 -6.16 3.24
C THR A 95 -11.77 -5.52 2.24
N ILE A 96 -12.72 -6.27 1.66
CA ILE A 96 -13.57 -5.80 0.56
C ILE A 96 -14.98 -5.54 1.07
N PHE A 97 -15.40 -4.29 1.06
CA PHE A 97 -16.76 -3.89 1.42
C PHE A 97 -17.71 -4.00 0.22
N SER A 98 -19.00 -3.73 0.45
CA SER A 98 -20.04 -3.82 -0.58
C SER A 98 -19.68 -3.04 -1.86
N LYS A 99 -20.21 -3.48 -2.99
CA LYS A 99 -20.22 -2.66 -4.22
C LYS A 99 -21.38 -1.66 -4.22
N ASP A 100 -22.48 -2.00 -3.55
CA ASP A 100 -23.71 -1.21 -3.48
C ASP A 100 -23.72 -0.44 -2.17
N ASP A 101 -23.76 0.89 -2.27
CA ASP A 101 -23.76 1.84 -1.14
C ASP A 101 -22.80 1.42 0.00
N PRO A 102 -21.47 1.35 -0.24
CA PRO A 102 -20.53 0.94 0.80
C PRO A 102 -20.15 2.07 1.75
N PRO A 103 -19.60 1.73 2.94
CA PRO A 103 -18.81 2.68 3.72
C PRO A 103 -17.72 3.30 2.84
N GLN A 104 -17.56 4.62 2.91
CA GLN A 104 -16.54 5.35 2.16
C GLN A 104 -15.37 5.69 3.08
N ILE A 105 -14.13 5.52 2.59
CA ILE A 105 -12.90 5.93 3.28
C ILE A 105 -12.28 7.08 2.51
N PHE A 106 -11.88 8.13 3.23
CA PHE A 106 -11.28 9.34 2.64
C PHE A 106 -9.76 9.38 2.78
N ASN A 107 -9.18 8.57 3.66
CA ASN A 107 -7.73 8.48 3.82
C ASN A 107 -7.04 7.89 2.57
N ASN A 108 -5.84 8.38 2.27
CA ASN A 108 -4.98 7.79 1.23
C ASN A 108 -4.48 6.39 1.62
N GLN A 109 -4.02 6.27 2.86
CA GLN A 109 -3.78 5.00 3.54
C GLN A 109 -4.45 5.05 4.91
N LEU A 110 -4.87 3.90 5.46
CA LEU A 110 -5.50 3.85 6.78
C LEU A 110 -4.60 4.46 7.87
N ILE A 111 -3.28 4.24 7.76
CA ILE A 111 -2.28 4.78 8.65
C ILE A 111 -1.44 5.77 7.87
N ARG A 112 -1.51 7.06 8.25
CA ARG A 112 -0.68 8.14 7.71
C ARG A 112 -0.37 9.14 8.80
N TYR A 113 0.75 9.83 8.64
CA TYR A 113 1.05 11.02 9.43
C TYR A 113 0.31 12.23 8.85
N ALA A 114 -0.12 13.13 9.73
CA ALA A 114 -0.75 14.40 9.37
C ALA A 114 0.25 15.32 8.65
N GLY A 115 -0.27 16.20 7.79
CA GLY A 115 0.45 17.32 7.19
C GLY A 115 -0.17 18.64 7.61
N TYR A 116 0.55 19.42 8.40
CA TYR A 116 0.19 20.80 8.73
C TYR A 116 0.80 21.76 7.71
N GLU A 117 0.54 23.06 7.85
CA GLU A 117 1.13 24.02 6.91
C GLU A 117 2.65 24.13 7.03
N ASP A 118 3.16 23.99 8.25
CA ASP A 118 4.54 24.18 8.69
C ASP A 118 5.32 22.88 8.98
N ILE A 119 4.62 21.79 9.36
CA ILE A 119 5.25 20.53 9.81
C ILE A 119 4.47 19.28 9.35
N GLY A 120 5.04 18.09 9.49
CA GLY A 120 4.41 16.83 9.13
C GLY A 120 4.54 16.48 7.65
N ASP A 121 3.68 15.59 7.14
CA ASP A 121 3.75 15.09 5.77
C ASP A 121 2.97 15.97 4.79
N PRO A 122 3.63 16.75 3.90
CA PRO A 122 2.92 17.67 3.00
C PRO A 122 1.91 16.98 2.06
N ALA A 123 2.08 15.69 1.80
CA ALA A 123 1.15 14.93 0.96
C ALA A 123 -0.24 14.75 1.61
N GLU A 124 -0.35 14.91 2.93
CA GLU A 124 -1.61 14.72 3.66
C GLU A 124 -2.27 16.03 4.10
N LYS A 125 -1.77 17.20 3.69
CA LYS A 125 -2.34 18.52 4.04
C LYS A 125 -3.86 18.60 3.85
N SER A 126 -4.36 18.10 2.73
CA SER A 126 -5.80 18.12 2.44
C SER A 126 -6.60 17.21 3.37
N ILE A 127 -6.06 16.05 3.72
CA ILE A 127 -6.71 15.09 4.62
C ILE A 127 -6.65 15.57 6.07
N THR A 128 -5.55 16.19 6.49
CA THR A 128 -5.42 16.83 7.81
C THR A 128 -6.42 17.96 7.97
N LYS A 129 -6.55 18.87 6.99
CA LYS A 129 -7.57 19.92 7.01
C LYS A 129 -8.98 19.37 7.09
N LEU A 130 -9.25 18.26 6.41
CA LEU A 130 -10.54 17.57 6.51
C LEU A 130 -10.77 17.01 7.92
N ALA A 131 -9.76 16.38 8.53
CA ALA A 131 -9.83 15.90 9.91
C ALA A 131 -10.13 17.05 10.89
N GLU A 132 -9.38 18.15 10.79
CA GLU A 132 -9.57 19.35 11.62
C GLU A 132 -10.96 19.97 11.43
N HIS A 133 -11.46 20.03 10.20
CA HIS A 133 -12.80 20.51 9.90
C HIS A 133 -13.89 19.65 10.57
N LEU A 134 -13.68 18.34 10.69
CA LEU A 134 -14.57 17.43 11.40
C LEU A 134 -14.42 17.50 12.93
N GLY A 135 -13.49 18.31 13.43
CA GLY A 135 -13.23 18.52 14.86
C GLY A 135 -12.14 17.61 15.45
N TRP A 136 -11.35 16.93 14.62
CA TRP A 136 -10.15 16.24 15.10
C TRP A 136 -9.06 17.25 15.46
N GLN A 137 -8.28 16.96 16.50
CA GLN A 137 -7.13 17.76 16.91
C GLN A 137 -5.92 16.85 17.11
N GLY A 138 -4.84 17.12 16.37
CA GLY A 138 -3.55 16.46 16.57
C GLY A 138 -2.74 17.10 17.70
N SER A 139 -1.54 16.56 17.92
CA SER A 139 -0.55 17.11 18.86
C SER A 139 0.39 18.14 18.19
N HIS A 140 0.21 18.40 16.90
CA HIS A 140 1.02 19.28 16.05
C HIS A 140 2.48 18.85 15.99
N THR A 141 2.73 17.56 15.72
CA THR A 141 4.08 16.99 15.54
C THR A 141 4.33 16.53 14.10
N ASP A 142 5.60 16.25 13.76
CA ASP A 142 5.98 15.64 12.48
C ASP A 142 5.29 14.29 12.18
N PHE A 143 4.80 13.62 13.22
CA PHE A 143 4.38 12.23 13.16
C PHE A 143 3.06 11.97 13.90
N ASP A 144 2.12 12.91 13.80
CA ASP A 144 0.76 12.71 14.32
C ASP A 144 -0.01 11.73 13.43
N ILE A 145 -0.51 10.63 14.02
CA ILE A 145 -1.32 9.66 13.28
C ILE A 145 -2.70 10.25 12.97
N LEU A 146 -3.03 10.33 11.69
CA LEU A 146 -4.36 10.73 11.24
C LEU A 146 -5.45 9.73 11.69
N PRO A 147 -6.66 10.21 12.01
CA PRO A 147 -7.78 9.33 12.30
C PRO A 147 -8.28 8.66 11.01
N LEU A 148 -9.02 7.57 11.14
CA LEU A 148 -9.87 7.09 10.05
C LEU A 148 -10.91 8.16 9.75
N ILE A 149 -11.01 8.65 8.52
CA ILE A 149 -12.09 9.52 8.06
C ILE A 149 -12.98 8.71 7.13
N TYR A 150 -14.27 8.65 7.47
CA TYR A 150 -15.19 7.77 6.77
C TYR A 150 -16.62 8.34 6.72
N LYS A 151 -17.43 7.74 5.86
CA LYS A 151 -18.86 8.03 5.76
C LYS A 151 -19.63 6.73 5.54
N MET A 152 -20.58 6.44 6.42
CA MET A 152 -21.52 5.32 6.22
C MET A 152 -22.60 5.68 5.20
N PRO A 153 -23.26 4.69 4.58
CA PRO A 153 -24.46 4.86 3.76
C PRO A 153 -25.49 5.79 4.42
N ASN A 154 -25.91 6.83 3.70
CA ASN A 154 -26.85 7.87 4.17
C ASN A 154 -26.45 8.60 5.48
N GLY A 155 -25.21 8.41 5.95
CA GLY A 155 -24.68 9.02 7.17
C GLY A 155 -23.93 10.32 6.92
N ALA A 156 -23.61 11.03 8.01
CA ALA A 156 -22.65 12.13 7.98
C ALA A 156 -21.21 11.60 7.86
N MET A 157 -20.30 12.44 7.35
CA MET A 157 -18.87 12.15 7.43
C MET A 157 -18.42 12.26 8.89
N LYS A 158 -17.60 11.31 9.33
CA LYS A 158 -17.09 11.20 10.69
C LYS A 158 -15.60 10.87 10.67
N TYR A 159 -14.98 10.98 11.84
CA TYR A 159 -13.65 10.42 12.07
C TYR A 159 -13.66 9.45 13.25
N HIS A 160 -12.68 8.54 13.28
CA HIS A 160 -12.43 7.60 14.38
C HIS A 160 -10.93 7.57 14.69
N ASN A 161 -10.58 7.83 15.95
CA ASN A 161 -9.21 7.71 16.42
C ASN A 161 -8.89 6.25 16.70
N TYR A 162 -7.81 5.75 16.09
CA TYR A 162 -7.30 4.42 16.41
C TYR A 162 -6.80 4.35 17.85
N GLN A 163 -6.94 3.18 18.46
CA GLN A 163 -6.24 2.92 19.71
C GLN A 163 -4.72 2.96 19.49
N PRO A 164 -3.93 3.69 20.32
CA PRO A 164 -2.49 3.86 20.06
C PRO A 164 -1.70 2.55 19.91
N HIS A 165 -2.07 1.52 20.67
CA HIS A 165 -1.41 0.20 20.62
C HIS A 165 -1.63 -0.56 19.30
N LEU A 166 -2.62 -0.16 18.50
CA LEU A 166 -2.92 -0.76 17.21
C LEU A 166 -1.88 -0.37 16.15
N ILE A 167 -1.25 0.79 16.31
CA ILE A 167 -0.34 1.38 15.32
C ILE A 167 1.10 1.08 15.71
N LYS A 168 1.72 0.12 15.02
CA LYS A 168 3.14 -0.18 15.22
C LYS A 168 3.99 0.82 14.42
N GLU A 169 4.83 1.57 15.12
CA GLU A 169 5.84 2.46 14.54
C GLU A 169 7.26 1.92 14.77
N VAL A 170 8.18 2.33 13.91
CA VAL A 170 9.61 1.99 13.97
C VAL A 170 10.40 3.29 14.06
N THR A 171 11.11 3.49 15.16
CA THR A 171 12.11 4.56 15.31
C THR A 171 13.29 4.29 14.39
N ILE A 172 13.77 5.32 13.70
CA ILE A 172 14.90 5.22 12.78
C ILE A 172 16.19 5.61 13.49
N GLU A 173 17.17 4.72 13.43
CA GLU A 173 18.50 4.89 14.02
C GLU A 173 19.57 4.30 13.10
N HIS A 174 20.83 4.67 13.36
CA HIS A 174 21.97 4.22 12.56
C HIS A 174 23.14 3.83 13.47
N ASP A 175 23.56 2.58 13.39
CA ASP A 175 24.58 1.98 14.26
C ASP A 175 25.92 2.73 14.21
N HIS A 176 26.30 3.21 13.02
CA HIS A 176 27.53 3.99 12.80
C HIS A 176 27.37 5.51 12.95
N PHE A 177 26.14 6.03 13.00
CA PHE A 177 25.86 7.47 13.07
C PHE A 177 24.82 7.78 14.16
N PRO A 178 25.23 7.80 15.44
CA PRO A 178 24.31 7.95 16.56
C PRO A 178 23.51 9.26 16.56
N LYS A 179 24.01 10.31 15.91
CA LYS A 179 23.31 11.59 15.77
C LYS A 179 21.98 11.46 15.01
N LEU A 180 21.80 10.44 14.16
CA LEU A 180 20.55 10.24 13.43
C LEU A 180 19.36 10.07 14.38
N GLN A 181 19.55 9.36 15.49
CA GLN A 181 18.47 9.11 16.46
C GLN A 181 17.95 10.41 17.10
N GLN A 182 18.78 11.46 17.17
CA GLN A 182 18.41 12.75 17.74
C GLN A 182 17.39 13.51 16.88
N LEU A 183 17.26 13.15 15.59
CA LEU A 183 16.23 13.71 14.71
C LEU A 183 14.82 13.18 15.01
N GLY A 184 14.67 12.17 15.88
CA GLY A 184 13.36 11.66 16.29
C GLY A 184 12.56 11.00 15.16
N LEU A 185 13.21 10.61 14.06
CA LEU A 185 12.54 10.04 12.89
C LEU A 185 11.89 8.70 13.23
N LYS A 186 10.69 8.48 12.70
CA LYS A 186 9.98 7.20 12.80
C LYS A 186 9.09 6.98 11.57
N TRP A 187 8.67 5.74 11.36
CA TRP A 187 7.67 5.41 10.35
C TRP A 187 6.74 4.28 10.81
N TYR A 188 5.49 4.32 10.38
CA TYR A 188 4.52 3.25 10.65
C TYR A 188 4.85 1.97 9.86
N ALA A 189 4.51 0.82 10.42
CA ALA A 189 4.96 -0.48 9.91
C ALA A 189 4.25 -0.92 8.61
N VAL A 190 2.94 -0.68 8.49
CA VAL A 190 2.10 -1.29 7.44
C VAL A 190 1.53 -0.22 6.49
N PRO A 191 1.87 -0.24 5.19
CA PRO A 191 1.27 0.65 4.19
C PRO A 191 -0.09 0.10 3.70
N ILE A 192 -1.20 0.54 4.30
CA ILE A 192 -2.54 0.08 3.95
C ILE A 192 -3.23 1.10 3.02
N ILE A 193 -3.11 0.93 1.70
CA ILE A 193 -3.73 1.81 0.71
C ILE A 193 -5.26 1.68 0.80
N SER A 194 -5.96 2.82 0.86
CA SER A 194 -7.43 2.89 0.98
C SER A 194 -8.10 3.83 -0.02
N SER A 195 -7.33 4.42 -0.95
CA SER A 195 -7.82 5.40 -1.94
C SER A 195 -7.92 4.87 -3.37
N MET A 196 -8.04 3.55 -3.54
CA MET A 196 -8.16 2.91 -4.86
C MET A 196 -9.44 2.09 -4.97
N ASP A 197 -9.96 2.00 -6.20
CA ASP A 197 -11.06 1.12 -6.56
C ASP A 197 -10.51 -0.24 -7.01
N LEU A 198 -11.08 -1.33 -6.51
CA LEU A 198 -10.84 -2.68 -7.01
C LEU A 198 -11.90 -3.03 -8.05
N LYS A 199 -11.49 -3.39 -9.27
CA LYS A 199 -12.41 -3.84 -10.33
C LYS A 199 -12.19 -5.28 -10.67
N ILE A 200 -13.27 -6.07 -10.63
CA ILE A 200 -13.29 -7.50 -10.94
C ILE A 200 -14.51 -7.76 -11.83
N GLY A 201 -14.31 -8.27 -13.05
CA GLY A 201 -15.42 -8.72 -13.90
C GLY A 201 -16.52 -7.67 -14.17
N GLY A 202 -16.16 -6.39 -14.33
CA GLY A 202 -17.13 -5.30 -14.51
C GLY A 202 -17.71 -4.71 -13.22
N ILE A 203 -17.56 -5.39 -12.07
CA ILE A 203 -17.94 -4.86 -10.76
C ILE A 203 -16.82 -3.97 -10.21
N THR A 204 -17.21 -2.82 -9.64
CA THR A 204 -16.31 -1.93 -8.92
C THR A 204 -16.57 -2.00 -7.42
N TYR A 205 -15.56 -2.36 -6.65
CA TYR A 205 -15.52 -2.29 -5.19
C TYR A 205 -14.77 -1.02 -4.79
N PRO A 206 -15.47 0.08 -4.45
CA PRO A 206 -14.81 1.35 -4.18
C PRO A 206 -14.10 1.35 -2.82
N THR A 207 -14.49 0.50 -1.88
CA THR A 207 -13.86 0.45 -0.56
C THR A 207 -13.26 -0.92 -0.34
N ALA A 208 -11.96 -1.03 -0.64
CA ALA A 208 -11.23 -2.28 -0.53
C ALA A 208 -9.80 -2.04 -0.03
N PRO A 209 -9.59 -1.53 1.21
CA PRO A 209 -8.25 -1.26 1.72
C PRO A 209 -7.36 -2.50 1.65
N PHE A 210 -6.11 -2.34 1.22
CA PHE A 210 -5.15 -3.44 1.05
C PHE A 210 -3.74 -3.05 1.45
N ASN A 211 -2.93 -4.03 1.83
CA ASN A 211 -1.53 -3.81 2.20
C ASN A 211 -0.59 -4.93 1.75
N GLY A 212 0.69 -4.57 1.65
CA GLY A 212 1.82 -5.47 1.74
C GLY A 212 2.73 -5.03 2.88
N TRP A 213 4.04 -5.17 2.71
CA TRP A 213 5.07 -4.55 3.54
C TRP A 213 5.92 -3.60 2.70
N TYR A 214 6.59 -2.66 3.35
CA TYR A 214 7.42 -1.68 2.68
C TYR A 214 8.63 -2.30 1.96
N MET A 215 8.96 -1.70 0.82
CA MET A 215 10.31 -1.68 0.27
C MET A 215 11.06 -0.44 0.78
N VAL A 216 12.33 -0.60 1.17
CA VAL A 216 13.13 0.43 1.84
C VAL A 216 13.11 1.82 1.16
N ASN A 217 13.19 1.90 -0.17
CA ASN A 217 13.25 3.20 -0.85
C ASN A 217 11.94 3.99 -0.74
N GLU A 218 10.81 3.33 -0.50
CA GLU A 218 9.53 4.02 -0.31
C GLU A 218 9.63 4.98 0.89
N ILE A 219 10.26 4.53 1.97
CA ILE A 219 10.46 5.35 3.17
C ILE A 219 11.68 6.25 3.01
N ALA A 220 12.85 5.64 2.85
CA ALA A 220 14.13 6.35 2.98
C ALA A 220 14.42 7.33 1.84
N VAL A 221 13.93 7.06 0.63
CA VAL A 221 14.11 7.98 -0.50
C VAL A 221 12.87 8.85 -0.63
N ARG A 222 11.72 8.24 -0.94
CA ARG A 222 10.53 8.99 -1.35
C ARG A 222 9.90 9.75 -0.19
N ASN A 223 9.63 9.09 0.94
CA ASN A 223 8.95 9.74 2.06
C ASN A 223 9.85 10.74 2.79
N PHE A 224 11.09 10.35 3.11
CA PHE A 224 11.97 11.21 3.90
C PHE A 224 12.68 12.31 3.09
N THR A 225 13.01 12.09 1.82
CA THR A 225 13.91 13.01 1.09
C THR A 225 13.32 13.76 -0.09
N ASP A 226 12.17 13.36 -0.64
CA ASP A 226 11.51 14.17 -1.67
C ASP A 226 11.24 15.57 -1.11
N SER A 227 11.55 16.62 -1.89
CA SER A 227 11.45 18.02 -1.43
C SER A 227 10.02 18.49 -1.17
N TYR A 228 9.04 17.77 -1.72
CA TYR A 228 7.61 17.97 -1.49
C TYR A 228 7.06 16.98 -0.44
N ARG A 229 7.93 16.29 0.29
CA ARG A 229 7.63 15.42 1.42
C ARG A 229 8.35 15.97 2.65
N TYR A 230 8.96 15.12 3.48
CA TYR A 230 9.66 15.60 4.69
C TYR A 230 10.97 16.36 4.39
N ASN A 231 11.52 16.24 3.17
CA ASN A 231 12.70 17.00 2.71
C ASN A 231 13.92 16.96 3.67
N LEU A 232 14.20 15.80 4.27
CA LEU A 232 15.19 15.65 5.34
C LEU A 232 16.63 15.46 4.87
N LEU A 233 16.92 15.62 3.58
CA LEU A 233 18.24 15.31 3.02
C LEU A 233 19.37 16.06 3.73
N GLU A 234 19.17 17.35 4.04
CA GLU A 234 20.17 18.19 4.70
C GLU A 234 20.39 17.79 6.15
N SER A 235 19.31 17.72 6.95
CA SER A 235 19.38 17.34 8.37
C SER A 235 19.97 15.93 8.58
N VAL A 236 19.64 14.99 7.69
CA VAL A 236 20.19 13.63 7.74
C VAL A 236 21.67 13.62 7.34
N ALA A 237 22.09 14.43 6.37
CA ALA A 237 23.50 14.52 6.01
C ALA A 237 24.36 15.10 7.15
N GLU A 238 23.84 16.10 7.88
CA GLU A 238 24.48 16.61 9.09
C GLU A 238 24.57 15.55 10.19
N ALA A 239 23.52 14.75 10.37
CA ALA A 239 23.53 13.62 11.31
C ALA A 239 24.55 12.53 10.91
N PHE A 240 24.86 12.41 9.62
CA PHE A 240 25.94 11.56 9.09
C PHE A 240 27.30 12.25 9.03
N GLU A 241 27.40 13.47 9.54
CA GLU A 241 28.64 14.24 9.65
C GLU A 241 29.29 14.53 8.28
N PHE A 242 28.49 14.65 7.22
CA PHE A 242 28.98 15.09 5.93
C PHE A 242 29.15 16.62 5.90
N ASP A 243 30.40 17.05 5.73
CA ASP A 243 30.86 18.43 5.77
C ASP A 243 30.31 19.33 4.64
N THR A 244 29.93 18.73 3.51
CA THR A 244 29.39 19.47 2.37
C THR A 244 28.42 18.65 1.54
N LEU A 245 27.36 19.30 1.05
CA LEU A 245 26.38 18.73 0.10
C LEU A 245 26.52 19.28 -1.32
N LYS A 246 27.68 19.86 -1.66
CA LYS A 246 27.98 20.22 -3.06
C LYS A 246 27.90 18.98 -3.93
N ASN A 247 27.29 19.09 -5.12
CA ASN A 247 27.02 17.93 -5.96
C ASN A 247 28.30 17.14 -6.33
N ASN A 248 29.46 17.80 -6.45
CA ASN A 248 30.73 17.14 -6.76
C ASN A 248 31.35 16.35 -5.59
N SER A 249 30.81 16.45 -4.36
CA SER A 249 31.26 15.63 -3.22
C SER A 249 30.62 14.24 -3.21
N PHE A 250 29.50 14.07 -3.93
CA PHE A 250 28.63 12.89 -3.91
C PHE A 250 28.04 12.58 -2.53
N ASN A 251 28.09 13.52 -1.57
CA ASN A 251 27.57 13.28 -0.23
C ASN A 251 26.05 13.20 -0.21
N LYS A 252 25.32 13.83 -1.15
CA LYS A 252 23.86 13.61 -1.28
C LYS A 252 23.54 12.15 -1.57
N ASP A 253 24.30 11.52 -2.46
CA ASP A 253 24.16 10.11 -2.81
C ASP A 253 24.55 9.20 -1.63
N ARG A 254 25.65 9.50 -0.94
CA ARG A 254 26.04 8.79 0.29
C ARG A 254 24.97 8.88 1.36
N THR A 255 24.41 10.06 1.61
CA THR A 255 23.29 10.26 2.55
C THR A 255 22.11 9.37 2.21
N LEU A 256 21.74 9.26 0.92
CA LEU A 256 20.65 8.37 0.51
C LEU A 256 20.96 6.90 0.81
N VAL A 257 22.19 6.45 0.57
CA VAL A 257 22.60 5.06 0.87
C VAL A 257 22.53 4.78 2.37
N GLU A 258 23.15 5.63 3.20
CA GLU A 258 23.17 5.47 4.66
C GLU A 258 21.76 5.58 5.28
N LEU A 259 20.89 6.47 4.76
CA LEU A 259 19.51 6.56 5.24
C LEU A 259 18.69 5.31 4.89
N ASN A 260 18.91 4.71 3.72
CA ASN A 260 18.29 3.43 3.37
C ASN A 260 18.79 2.31 4.28
N TYR A 261 20.10 2.28 4.61
CA TYR A 261 20.65 1.35 5.58
C TYR A 261 19.97 1.52 6.95
N ALA A 262 19.91 2.74 7.49
CA ALA A 262 19.26 3.04 8.76
C ALA A 262 17.83 2.54 8.81
N VAL A 263 17.01 2.88 7.80
CA VAL A 263 15.61 2.45 7.75
C VAL A 263 15.50 0.92 7.69
N TYR A 264 16.27 0.25 6.83
CA TYR A 264 16.22 -1.20 6.71
C TYR A 264 16.57 -1.89 8.04
N HIS A 265 17.67 -1.50 8.66
CA HIS A 265 18.16 -2.12 9.89
C HIS A 265 17.30 -1.76 11.10
N SER A 266 16.73 -0.56 11.17
CA SER A 266 15.75 -0.18 12.19
C SER A 266 14.51 -1.08 12.13
N PHE A 267 13.95 -1.29 10.94
CA PHE A 267 12.80 -2.20 10.76
C PHE A 267 13.15 -3.64 11.14
N LYS A 268 14.33 -4.14 10.76
CA LYS A 268 14.80 -5.47 11.17
C LYS A 268 14.95 -5.58 12.68
N LYS A 269 15.53 -4.58 13.35
CA LYS A 269 15.69 -4.53 14.81
C LYS A 269 14.34 -4.56 15.54
N SER A 270 13.33 -3.87 15.02
CA SER A 270 11.97 -3.87 15.57
C SER A 270 11.14 -5.11 15.21
N GLY A 271 11.74 -6.09 14.51
CA GLY A 271 11.06 -7.30 14.04
C GLY A 271 9.95 -7.03 13.03
N VAL A 272 10.03 -5.92 12.29
CA VAL A 272 9.05 -5.52 11.28
C VAL A 272 9.51 -5.97 9.90
N SER A 273 8.59 -6.52 9.13
CA SER A 273 8.85 -6.99 7.77
C SER A 273 9.15 -5.82 6.85
N ILE A 274 10.28 -5.89 6.17
CA ILE A 274 10.75 -4.93 5.17
C ILE A 274 11.61 -5.68 4.16
N VAL A 275 11.61 -5.21 2.91
CA VAL A 275 12.47 -5.73 1.84
C VAL A 275 13.34 -4.61 1.27
N ASP A 276 14.59 -4.92 0.92
CA ASP A 276 15.43 -3.98 0.18
C ASP A 276 15.10 -4.03 -1.32
N HIS A 277 15.49 -2.98 -2.04
CA HIS A 277 15.11 -2.80 -3.44
C HIS A 277 15.74 -3.84 -4.39
N LEU A 278 16.93 -4.35 -4.10
CA LEU A 278 17.59 -5.36 -4.92
C LEU A 278 16.92 -6.73 -4.73
N THR A 279 16.62 -7.10 -3.48
CA THR A 279 15.87 -8.33 -3.17
C THR A 279 14.46 -8.29 -3.75
N ALA A 280 13.76 -7.14 -3.65
CA ALA A 280 12.44 -6.97 -4.24
C ALA A 280 12.45 -7.21 -5.77
N SER A 281 13.44 -6.67 -6.47
CA SER A 281 13.62 -6.94 -7.90
C SER A 281 13.98 -8.40 -8.20
N LYS A 282 14.78 -9.07 -7.35
CA LYS A 282 15.06 -10.51 -7.52
C LYS A 282 13.82 -11.38 -7.30
N GLN A 283 12.95 -11.01 -6.38
CA GLN A 283 11.64 -11.65 -6.21
C GLN A 283 10.76 -11.39 -7.44
N PHE A 284 10.82 -10.19 -8.01
CA PHE A 284 10.10 -9.88 -9.24
C PHE A 284 10.58 -10.69 -10.45
N GLU A 285 11.89 -10.94 -10.59
CA GLU A 285 12.40 -11.89 -11.61
C GLU A 285 11.77 -13.27 -11.43
N ARG A 286 11.66 -13.77 -10.18
CA ARG A 286 10.99 -15.06 -9.91
C ARG A 286 9.50 -15.03 -10.26
N PHE A 287 8.83 -13.90 -10.05
CA PHE A 287 7.46 -13.70 -10.51
C PHE A 287 7.36 -13.83 -12.03
N GLU A 288 8.25 -13.19 -12.79
CA GLU A 288 8.25 -13.26 -14.25
C GLU A 288 8.48 -14.69 -14.77
N LEU A 289 9.41 -15.42 -14.15
CA LEU A 289 9.61 -16.85 -14.45
C LEU A 289 8.36 -17.68 -14.16
N ASN A 290 7.68 -17.44 -13.04
CA ASN A 290 6.47 -18.17 -12.67
C ASN A 290 5.31 -17.87 -13.63
N GLU A 291 5.11 -16.62 -14.03
CA GLU A 291 4.08 -16.25 -15.00
C GLU A 291 4.35 -16.89 -16.36
N THR A 292 5.61 -16.86 -16.82
CA THR A 292 6.02 -17.50 -18.09
C THR A 292 5.77 -19.01 -18.07
N ARG A 293 6.10 -19.69 -16.96
CA ARG A 293 5.83 -21.14 -16.78
C ARG A 293 4.35 -21.48 -16.83
N ASN A 294 3.49 -20.55 -16.47
CA ASN A 294 2.04 -20.70 -16.54
C ASN A 294 1.44 -20.15 -17.84
N GLY A 295 2.27 -19.83 -18.85
CA GLY A 295 1.80 -19.33 -20.15
C GLY A 295 1.21 -17.92 -20.10
N ARG A 296 1.53 -17.12 -19.07
CA ARG A 296 1.03 -15.75 -18.90
C ARG A 296 2.11 -14.72 -19.22
N GLU A 297 1.73 -13.71 -20.00
CA GLU A 297 2.59 -12.55 -20.26
C GLU A 297 2.53 -11.54 -19.10
N VAL A 298 3.70 -11.06 -18.69
CA VAL A 298 3.87 -10.03 -17.65
C VAL A 298 3.68 -8.63 -18.23
N THR A 299 2.78 -7.86 -17.60
CA THR A 299 2.62 -6.43 -17.85
C THR A 299 3.29 -5.60 -16.74
N GLY A 300 3.67 -4.36 -17.05
CA GLY A 300 4.40 -3.51 -16.11
C GLY A 300 4.56 -2.08 -16.57
N LYS A 301 4.73 -1.15 -15.62
CA LYS A 301 5.13 0.24 -15.87
C LYS A 301 6.57 0.40 -15.42
N TRP A 302 7.50 0.37 -16.38
CA TRP A 302 8.94 0.40 -16.13
C TRP A 302 9.37 1.47 -15.11
N SER A 303 8.86 2.70 -15.25
CA SER A 303 9.20 3.83 -14.37
C SER A 303 8.76 3.68 -12.91
N TRP A 304 7.91 2.70 -12.59
CA TRP A 304 7.50 2.35 -11.22
C TRP A 304 8.19 1.09 -10.71
N LEU A 305 8.63 0.20 -11.61
CA LEU A 305 9.33 -1.04 -11.25
C LEU A 305 10.83 -0.79 -11.00
N ALA A 306 11.43 0.17 -11.70
CA ALA A 306 12.79 0.59 -11.41
C ALA A 306 12.85 1.28 -10.03
N PRO A 307 13.70 0.82 -9.09
CA PRO A 307 13.79 1.43 -7.77
C PRO A 307 14.40 2.84 -7.85
N SER A 308 14.12 3.69 -6.87
CA SER A 308 14.62 5.07 -6.86
C SER A 308 16.06 5.21 -6.34
N LEU A 309 16.74 4.09 -6.04
CA LEU A 309 18.16 4.04 -5.70
C LEU A 309 18.81 2.89 -6.47
N SER A 310 19.97 3.17 -7.06
CA SER A 310 20.77 2.19 -7.84
C SER A 310 19.96 1.37 -8.86
N PRO A 311 19.10 1.99 -9.70
CA PRO A 311 18.17 1.26 -10.57
C PRO A 311 18.87 0.35 -11.60
N THR A 312 20.10 0.65 -11.99
CA THR A 312 20.87 -0.17 -12.95
C THR A 312 21.30 -1.52 -12.36
N LEU A 313 21.22 -1.73 -11.05
CA LEU A 313 21.59 -3.00 -10.40
C LEU A 313 20.50 -4.08 -10.49
N VAL A 314 19.34 -3.78 -11.08
CA VAL A 314 18.20 -4.71 -11.14
C VAL A 314 17.85 -5.08 -12.59
N SER A 315 17.40 -6.32 -12.81
CA SER A 315 17.12 -6.84 -14.16
C SER A 315 16.06 -6.00 -14.90
N ASN A 316 14.99 -5.63 -14.19
CA ASN A 316 13.85 -4.91 -14.75
C ASN A 316 14.16 -3.49 -15.25
N TYR A 317 15.37 -2.97 -15.00
CA TYR A 317 15.82 -1.71 -15.59
C TYR A 317 16.24 -1.86 -17.05
N HIS A 318 16.80 -3.01 -17.43
CA HIS A 318 17.51 -3.20 -18.69
C HIS A 318 16.61 -3.59 -19.88
N HIS A 319 15.30 -3.64 -19.69
CA HIS A 319 14.33 -3.88 -20.75
C HIS A 319 12.99 -3.18 -20.47
N GLY A 320 12.20 -2.97 -21.53
CA GLY A 320 10.87 -2.39 -21.41
C GLY A 320 9.82 -3.38 -20.89
N TYR A 321 8.66 -2.83 -20.50
CA TYR A 321 7.45 -3.58 -20.16
C TYR A 321 6.25 -3.05 -20.94
N LYS A 322 5.36 -3.94 -21.37
CA LYS A 322 4.05 -3.54 -21.90
C LYS A 322 3.18 -3.06 -20.73
N ASN A 323 2.85 -1.78 -20.72
CA ASN A 323 1.98 -1.19 -19.70
C ASN A 323 0.48 -1.30 -20.06
N VAL A 324 0.07 -2.50 -20.50
CA VAL A 324 -1.34 -2.80 -20.75
C VAL A 324 -2.02 -3.09 -19.42
N MET A 325 -3.08 -2.35 -19.09
CA MET A 325 -3.86 -2.59 -17.88
C MET A 325 -4.87 -3.70 -18.15
N LYS A 326 -4.62 -4.91 -17.63
CA LYS A 326 -5.56 -6.03 -17.65
C LYS A 326 -6.52 -5.94 -16.47
N GLU A 327 -7.73 -6.47 -16.62
CA GLU A 327 -8.67 -6.66 -15.51
C GLU A 327 -8.69 -8.13 -15.05
N PRO A 328 -8.92 -8.41 -13.75
CA PRO A 328 -9.13 -7.48 -12.63
C PRO A 328 -7.92 -6.57 -12.33
N ASN A 329 -8.13 -5.39 -11.71
CA ASN A 329 -7.04 -4.48 -11.30
C ASN A 329 -7.47 -3.44 -10.25
N PHE A 330 -6.48 -2.70 -9.75
CA PHE A 330 -6.69 -1.50 -8.91
C PHE A 330 -6.58 -0.22 -9.73
N PHE A 331 -7.49 0.72 -9.49
CA PHE A 331 -7.56 2.00 -10.19
C PHE A 331 -7.62 3.16 -9.21
N TYR A 332 -7.06 4.31 -9.58
CA TYR A 332 -7.30 5.52 -8.82
C TYR A 332 -8.78 5.92 -8.92
N LYS A 333 -9.33 6.42 -7.82
CA LYS A 333 -10.65 7.05 -7.78
C LYS A 333 -10.68 8.25 -8.73
N LYS A 334 -11.81 8.44 -9.39
CA LYS A 334 -12.04 9.60 -10.27
C LYS A 334 -12.37 10.85 -9.49
#